data_AF-A0A3A2ZDE3-F1
#
_entry.id   AF-A0A3A2ZDE3-F1
#
_cell.length_a   1.000
_cell.length_b   1.000
_cell.length_c   1.000
_cell.angle_alpha   90.00
_cell.angle_beta   90.00
_cell.angle_gamma   90.00
#
_symmetry.space_group_name_H-M   'P 1'
#
loop_
_entity.id
_entity.type
_entity.pdbx_description
1 polymer ?
#
loop_
_entity_poly.entity_id
_entity_poly.type
_entity_poly.pdbx_seq_one_letter_code
_entity_poly.pdbx_strand_id
1 'polypeptide(L)'
;MPGDSDLKSLVSELNNALNRKDLDTTTNLLSRAKRSLLQHNALIPNPSLSPELTSLARQVLELGALASIRQTDAPTFTRYYQQLQPFYDLERDAGAPGEKSSQPTVDIKTSQRSKITGLYLLLLLSMGDSTGFHTVLEGLVEEASLKGKSVEDDPYIKYPVELERSLMEGSYDKVWRETKSERVPSEDFGLFSNVLVGTIRSEIADCSEKAYPSLPISNAKNLLFLESEGAVIEFAQQRGWVLRDGRIYFPVEPEATRSEKDILMASGTVIENTIGYARELETIV
;
A
#
# COMPACT_ATOMS: atom_id res chain seq x y z
N MET A 1 37.83 -7.70 -6.97
CA MET A 1 38.07 -7.02 -8.27
C MET A 1 38.01 -5.51 -8.02
N PRO A 2 38.70 -4.64 -8.79
CA PRO A 2 38.73 -3.19 -8.52
C PRO A 2 37.36 -2.48 -8.62
N GLY A 3 36.35 -3.10 -9.24
CA GLY A 3 34.98 -2.58 -9.27
C GLY A 3 34.18 -2.76 -7.96
N ASP A 4 34.54 -3.75 -7.13
CA ASP A 4 33.81 -4.05 -5.89
C ASP A 4 34.06 -2.98 -4.82
N SER A 5 35.26 -2.41 -4.78
CA SER A 5 35.63 -1.30 -3.89
C SER A 5 34.95 0.02 -4.29
N ASP A 6 34.82 0.28 -5.60
CA ASP A 6 34.13 1.46 -6.12
C ASP A 6 32.63 1.39 -5.77
N LEU A 7 32.00 0.23 -5.93
CA LEU A 7 30.60 0.03 -5.55
C LEU A 7 30.37 0.21 -4.04
N LYS A 8 31.26 -0.32 -3.18
CA LYS A 8 31.18 -0.11 -1.72
C LYS A 8 31.32 1.37 -1.34
N SER A 9 32.21 2.10 -2.00
CA SER A 9 32.35 3.56 -1.79
C SER A 9 31.10 4.33 -2.24
N LEU A 10 30.53 3.97 -3.40
CA LEU A 10 29.30 4.54 -3.94
C LEU A 10 28.09 4.30 -3.01
N VAL A 11 27.97 3.12 -2.40
CA VAL A 11 26.90 2.83 -1.41
C VAL A 11 27.07 3.66 -0.15
N SER A 12 28.30 3.87 0.33
CA SER A 12 28.57 4.74 1.47
C SER A 12 28.23 6.21 1.16
N GLU A 13 28.62 6.70 -0.02
CA GLU A 13 28.25 8.03 -0.50
C GLU A 13 26.73 8.19 -0.66
N LEU A 14 26.04 7.16 -1.17
CA LEU A 14 24.58 7.14 -1.29
C LEU A 14 23.88 7.21 0.07
N ASN A 15 24.35 6.45 1.06
CA ASN A 15 23.84 6.54 2.43
C ASN A 15 24.04 7.93 3.02
N ASN A 16 25.21 8.54 2.81
CA ASN A 16 25.50 9.89 3.27
C ASN A 16 24.64 10.95 2.57
N ALA A 17 24.43 10.82 1.26
CA ALA A 17 23.56 11.72 0.48
C ALA A 17 22.09 11.60 0.90
N LEU A 18 21.61 10.38 1.15
CA LEU A 18 20.26 10.12 1.64
C LEU A 18 20.05 10.70 3.05
N ASN A 19 21.04 10.58 3.93
CA ASN A 19 21.01 11.20 5.27
C ASN A 19 21.02 12.72 5.20
N ARG A 20 21.67 13.31 4.19
CA ARG A 20 21.69 14.76 3.94
C ARG A 20 20.43 15.29 3.24
N LYS A 21 19.48 14.41 2.85
CA LYS A 21 18.25 14.73 2.11
C LYS A 21 18.50 15.43 0.75
N ASP A 22 19.68 15.25 0.16
CA ASP A 22 20.01 15.82 -1.16
C ASP A 22 19.54 14.86 -2.27
N LEU A 23 18.37 15.15 -2.82
CA LEU A 23 17.68 14.28 -3.77
C LEU A 23 18.33 14.29 -5.17
N ASP A 24 18.90 15.42 -5.60
CA ASP A 24 19.50 15.57 -6.93
C ASP A 24 20.87 14.89 -7.02
N THR A 25 21.66 14.95 -5.96
CA THR A 25 22.92 14.17 -5.91
C THR A 25 22.62 12.67 -5.79
N THR A 26 21.57 12.30 -5.07
CA THR A 26 21.13 10.90 -4.93
C THR A 26 20.71 10.30 -6.28
N THR A 27 19.96 11.01 -7.12
CA THR A 27 19.58 10.51 -8.46
C THR A 27 20.78 10.34 -9.38
N ASN A 28 21.72 11.29 -9.35
CA ASN A 28 22.97 11.21 -10.11
C ASN A 28 23.84 10.03 -9.66
N LEU A 29 24.01 9.83 -8.34
CA LEU A 29 24.74 8.70 -7.77
C LEU A 29 24.06 7.37 -8.06
N LEU A 30 22.72 7.29 -7.97
CA LEU A 30 21.95 6.10 -8.36
C LEU A 30 22.15 5.76 -9.83
N SER A 31 22.18 6.75 -10.73
CA SER A 31 22.43 6.51 -12.16
C SER A 31 23.82 5.91 -12.41
N ARG A 32 24.82 6.32 -11.62
CA ARG A 32 26.20 5.81 -11.71
C ARG A 32 26.29 4.41 -11.10
N ALA A 33 25.65 4.19 -9.96
CA ALA A 33 25.57 2.88 -9.32
C ALA A 33 24.86 1.85 -10.22
N LYS A 34 23.73 2.23 -10.85
CA LYS A 34 23.01 1.36 -11.81
C LYS A 34 23.85 1.02 -13.04
N ARG A 35 24.62 1.97 -13.57
CA ARG A 35 25.55 1.70 -14.68
C ARG A 35 26.63 0.70 -14.28
N SER A 36 27.18 0.83 -13.07
CA SER A 36 28.14 -0.14 -12.54
C SER A 36 27.51 -1.52 -12.35
N LEU A 37 26.28 -1.59 -11.81
CA LEU A 37 25.56 -2.86 -11.63
C LEU A 37 25.22 -3.54 -12.96
N LEU A 38 24.89 -2.76 -14.00
CA LEU A 38 24.69 -3.27 -15.36
C LEU A 38 25.98 -3.86 -15.95
N GLN A 39 27.11 -3.18 -15.78
CA GLN A 39 28.41 -3.67 -16.25
C GLN A 39 28.81 -5.01 -15.60
N HIS A 40 28.36 -5.25 -14.37
CA HIS A 40 28.57 -6.50 -13.64
C HIS A 40 27.45 -7.54 -13.83
N ASN A 41 26.44 -7.26 -14.67
CA ASN A 41 25.25 -8.10 -14.88
C ASN A 41 24.53 -8.47 -13.57
N ALA A 42 24.55 -7.58 -12.58
CA ALA A 42 24.07 -7.82 -11.22
C ALA A 42 22.64 -7.30 -10.95
N LEU A 43 21.88 -6.94 -11.99
CA LEU A 43 20.49 -6.45 -11.84
C LEU A 43 19.50 -7.56 -11.52
N ILE A 44 19.82 -8.79 -11.92
CA ILE A 44 19.04 -9.99 -11.61
C ILE A 44 19.95 -10.95 -10.86
N PRO A 45 19.44 -11.60 -9.81
CA PRO A 45 20.19 -12.65 -9.15
C PRO A 45 20.48 -13.76 -10.15
N ASN A 46 21.76 -14.01 -10.40
CA ASN A 46 22.23 -15.16 -11.18
C ASN A 46 23.10 -16.05 -10.27
N PRO A 47 23.09 -17.38 -10.47
CA PRO A 47 23.85 -18.31 -9.63
C PRO A 47 25.37 -18.19 -9.82
N SER A 48 25.83 -17.40 -10.80
CA SER A 48 27.24 -17.17 -11.10
C SER A 48 27.81 -15.90 -10.43
N LEU A 49 26.97 -15.10 -9.75
CA LEU A 49 27.35 -13.85 -9.11
C LEU A 49 27.97 -14.10 -7.75
N SER A 50 28.94 -13.25 -7.40
CA SER A 50 29.51 -13.28 -6.06
C SER A 50 28.47 -12.81 -5.01
N PRO A 51 28.43 -13.41 -3.81
CA PRO A 51 27.54 -13.00 -2.73
C PRO A 51 27.61 -11.52 -2.39
N GLU A 52 28.81 -10.97 -2.43
CA GLU A 52 29.07 -9.58 -2.06
C GLU A 52 28.48 -8.61 -3.08
N LEU A 53 28.49 -8.96 -4.36
CA LEU A 53 27.85 -8.16 -5.40
C LEU A 53 26.34 -8.21 -5.30
N THR A 54 25.76 -9.38 -4.98
CA THR A 54 24.32 -9.52 -4.77
C THR A 54 23.82 -8.71 -3.57
N SER A 55 24.53 -8.77 -2.44
CA SER A 55 24.16 -8.01 -1.23
C SER A 55 24.28 -6.49 -1.46
N LEU A 56 25.27 -6.07 -2.25
CA LEU A 56 25.48 -4.67 -2.57
C LEU A 56 24.48 -4.15 -3.62
N ALA A 57 24.16 -4.96 -4.63
CA ALA A 57 23.09 -4.66 -5.59
C ALA A 57 21.75 -4.45 -4.87
N ARG A 58 21.41 -5.33 -3.91
CA ARG A 58 20.26 -5.18 -3.03
C ARG A 58 20.29 -3.84 -2.31
N GLN A 59 21.37 -3.51 -1.60
CA GLN A 59 21.48 -2.24 -0.85
C GLN A 59 21.28 -1.01 -1.76
N VAL A 60 21.83 -1.01 -2.98
CA VAL A 60 21.63 0.09 -3.94
C VAL A 60 20.16 0.22 -4.34
N LEU A 61 19.49 -0.90 -4.60
CA LEU A 61 18.07 -0.91 -4.98
C LEU A 61 17.17 -0.49 -3.80
N GLU A 62 17.48 -0.94 -2.58
CA GLU A 62 16.79 -0.55 -1.35
C GLU A 62 16.89 0.96 -1.10
N LEU A 63 18.10 1.53 -1.25
CA LEU A 63 18.32 2.98 -1.12
C LEU A 63 17.62 3.75 -2.25
N GLY A 64 17.58 3.20 -3.46
CA GLY A 64 16.82 3.74 -4.58
C GLY A 64 15.32 3.79 -4.32
N ALA A 65 14.78 2.74 -3.68
CA ALA A 65 13.38 2.69 -3.27
C ALA A 65 13.07 3.76 -2.21
N LEU A 66 13.88 3.87 -1.16
CA LEU A 66 13.72 4.90 -0.12
C LEU A 66 13.83 6.34 -0.68
N ALA A 67 14.77 6.57 -1.60
CA ALA A 67 14.89 7.86 -2.28
C ALA A 67 13.64 8.21 -3.10
N SER A 68 13.05 7.21 -3.78
CA SER A 68 11.84 7.41 -4.59
C SER A 68 10.62 7.78 -3.74
N ILE A 69 10.49 7.19 -2.55
CA ILE A 69 9.45 7.55 -1.58
C ILE A 69 9.59 9.01 -1.14
N ARG A 70 10.81 9.46 -0.84
CA ARG A 70 11.08 10.85 -0.45
C ARG A 70 10.83 11.86 -1.57
N GLN A 71 10.96 11.42 -2.82
CA GLN A 71 10.59 12.18 -4.01
C GLN A 71 9.09 12.11 -4.33
N THR A 72 8.31 11.36 -3.54
CA THR A 72 6.87 11.11 -3.76
C THR A 72 6.55 10.48 -5.12
N ASP A 73 7.50 9.74 -5.70
CA ASP A 73 7.35 9.03 -6.98
C ASP A 73 6.92 7.58 -6.74
N ALA A 74 5.61 7.38 -6.63
CA ALA A 74 4.97 6.07 -6.47
C ALA A 74 5.31 5.06 -7.58
N PRO A 75 5.17 5.37 -8.89
CA PRO A 75 5.44 4.37 -9.93
C PRO A 75 6.91 3.94 -9.98
N THR A 76 7.86 4.86 -9.74
CA THR A 76 9.27 4.49 -9.66
C THR A 76 9.56 3.60 -8.46
N PHE A 77 8.92 3.86 -7.31
CA PHE A 77 9.03 2.99 -6.14
C PHE A 77 8.50 1.58 -6.41
N THR A 78 7.33 1.44 -7.01
CA THR A 78 6.76 0.13 -7.38
C THR A 78 7.70 -0.66 -8.29
N ARG A 79 8.36 0.01 -9.25
CA ARG A 79 9.37 -0.63 -10.10
C ARG A 79 10.57 -1.13 -9.30
N TYR A 80 11.09 -0.34 -8.36
CA TYR A 80 12.19 -0.80 -7.50
C TYR A 80 11.76 -1.97 -6.61
N TYR A 81 10.54 -1.92 -6.07
CA TYR A 81 9.99 -3.02 -5.28
C TYR A 81 9.92 -4.33 -6.08
N GLN A 82 9.43 -4.27 -7.33
CA GLN A 82 9.40 -5.42 -8.24
C GLN A 82 10.80 -5.94 -8.57
N GLN A 83 11.77 -5.05 -8.75
CA GLN A 83 13.17 -5.44 -8.98
C GLN A 83 13.82 -6.09 -7.74
N LEU A 84 13.35 -5.74 -6.53
CA LEU A 84 13.82 -6.32 -5.28
C LEU A 84 13.22 -7.69 -4.97
N GLN A 85 12.04 -8.04 -5.52
CA GLN A 85 11.37 -9.33 -5.26
C GLN A 85 12.29 -10.54 -5.48
N PRO A 86 13.01 -10.68 -6.61
CA PRO A 86 13.87 -11.83 -6.83
C PRO A 86 15.04 -11.93 -5.83
N PHE A 87 15.50 -10.79 -5.30
CA PHE A 87 16.55 -10.78 -4.27
C PHE A 87 15.99 -11.24 -2.91
N TYR A 88 14.75 -10.89 -2.61
CA TYR A 88 14.06 -11.34 -1.40
C TYR A 88 13.65 -12.81 -1.46
N ASP A 89 13.28 -13.33 -2.64
CA ASP A 89 13.03 -14.76 -2.85
C ASP A 89 14.31 -15.57 -2.58
N LEU A 90 15.48 -15.11 -3.02
CA LEU A 90 16.75 -15.76 -2.68
C LEU A 90 17.04 -15.77 -1.18
N GLU A 91 16.74 -14.68 -0.46
CA GLU A 91 16.88 -14.63 0.99
C GLU A 91 15.92 -15.59 1.70
N ARG A 92 14.72 -15.77 1.15
CA ARG A 92 13.74 -16.75 1.66
C ARG A 92 14.29 -18.16 1.52
N ASP A 93 14.78 -18.52 0.34
CA ASP A 93 15.31 -19.86 0.06
C ASP A 93 16.57 -20.15 0.89
N ALA A 94 17.42 -19.14 1.12
CA ALA A 94 18.59 -19.26 1.99
C ALA A 94 18.26 -19.36 3.50
N GLY A 95 17.05 -18.92 3.92
CA GLY A 95 16.60 -18.88 5.31
C GLY A 95 15.66 -20.02 5.72
N ALA A 96 15.30 -20.93 4.81
CA ALA A 96 14.36 -22.02 5.08
C ALA A 96 15.00 -23.14 5.93
N PRO A 97 14.34 -23.63 7.00
CA PRO A 97 14.85 -24.70 7.84
C PRO A 97 14.64 -26.06 7.15
N GLY A 98 15.50 -26.40 6.19
CA GLY A 98 15.39 -27.69 5.49
C GLY A 98 16.50 -28.01 4.51
N GLU A 99 17.10 -27.02 3.85
CA GLU A 99 18.08 -27.29 2.81
C GLU A 99 19.41 -26.59 3.09
N LYS A 100 20.38 -27.40 3.51
CA LYS A 100 21.81 -27.08 3.38
C LYS A 100 22.17 -27.12 1.89
N SER A 101 21.75 -26.14 1.11
CA SER A 101 22.26 -25.97 -0.25
C SER A 101 23.33 -24.87 -0.24
N SER A 102 24.45 -25.25 -0.82
CA SER A 102 25.74 -24.58 -0.84
C SER A 102 25.73 -23.39 -1.81
N GLN A 103 25.24 -22.21 -1.41
CA GLN A 103 25.56 -20.90 -2.01
C GLN A 103 24.85 -19.75 -1.26
N PRO A 104 25.32 -18.50 -1.39
CA PRO A 104 26.16 -17.91 -0.36
C PRO A 104 25.37 -17.10 0.67
N THR A 105 25.96 -16.98 1.85
CA THR A 105 25.50 -16.20 3.00
C THR A 105 25.25 -14.73 2.60
N VAL A 106 24.02 -14.43 2.18
CA VAL A 106 23.55 -13.04 2.08
C VAL A 106 23.43 -12.51 3.50
N ASP A 107 24.11 -11.40 3.82
CA ASP A 107 24.00 -10.77 5.13
C ASP A 107 22.55 -10.30 5.36
N ILE A 108 21.78 -11.09 6.11
CA ILE A 108 20.40 -10.78 6.51
C ILE A 108 20.38 -9.54 7.43
N LYS A 109 21.50 -9.26 8.11
CA LYS A 109 21.65 -8.14 9.06
C LYS A 109 21.53 -6.76 8.43
N THR A 110 21.84 -6.61 7.15
CA THR A 110 21.73 -5.32 6.45
C THR A 110 20.42 -5.15 5.68
N SER A 111 19.57 -6.19 5.67
CA SER A 111 18.34 -6.19 4.86
C SER A 111 17.34 -5.19 5.41
N GLN A 112 16.90 -4.24 4.57
CA GLN A 112 15.80 -3.31 4.89
C GLN A 112 14.46 -3.83 4.37
N ARG A 113 14.38 -5.14 4.09
CA ARG A 113 13.19 -5.82 3.54
C ARG A 113 11.91 -5.48 4.30
N SER A 114 11.85 -5.71 5.62
CA SER A 114 10.63 -5.45 6.40
C SER A 114 10.18 -3.99 6.33
N LYS A 115 11.14 -3.04 6.26
CA LYS A 115 10.85 -1.61 6.11
C LYS A 115 10.28 -1.29 4.73
N ILE A 116 10.89 -1.78 3.66
CA ILE A 116 10.45 -1.53 2.28
C ILE A 116 9.10 -2.20 2.00
N THR A 117 8.91 -3.43 2.47
CA THR A 117 7.63 -4.12 2.34
C THR A 117 6.54 -3.40 3.14
N GLY A 118 6.82 -2.93 4.36
CA GLY A 118 5.87 -2.11 5.12
C GLY A 118 5.49 -0.80 4.39
N LEU A 119 6.46 -0.16 3.74
CA LEU A 119 6.22 1.03 2.92
C LEU A 119 5.40 0.70 1.66
N TYR A 120 5.61 -0.45 1.04
CA TYR A 120 4.82 -0.91 -0.10
C TYR A 120 3.38 -1.24 0.29
N LEU A 121 3.17 -1.88 1.44
CA LEU A 121 1.84 -2.11 2.01
C LEU A 121 1.11 -0.79 2.26
N LEU A 122 1.79 0.23 2.78
CA LEU A 122 1.20 1.57 2.94
C LEU A 122 0.89 2.26 1.61
N LEU A 123 1.73 2.07 0.60
CA LEU A 123 1.45 2.60 -0.73
C LEU A 123 0.15 1.99 -1.27
N LEU A 124 -0.04 0.68 -1.15
CA LEU A 124 -1.26 0.00 -1.60
C LEU A 124 -2.50 0.50 -0.85
N LEU A 125 -2.39 0.69 0.48
CA LEU A 125 -3.45 1.29 1.28
C LEU A 125 -3.77 2.72 0.84
N SER A 126 -2.77 3.53 0.52
CA SER A 126 -2.96 4.90 0.06
C SER A 126 -3.70 4.98 -1.28
N MET A 127 -3.47 3.98 -2.15
CA MET A 127 -4.13 3.83 -3.45
C MET A 127 -5.53 3.22 -3.36
N GLY A 128 -5.92 2.68 -2.19
CA GLY A 128 -7.19 1.97 -2.00
C GLY A 128 -7.20 0.56 -2.60
N ASP A 129 -6.04 -0.02 -2.95
CA ASP A 129 -5.95 -1.38 -3.47
C ASP A 129 -5.86 -2.41 -2.33
N SER A 130 -7.01 -2.77 -1.78
CA SER A 130 -7.11 -3.81 -0.74
C SER A 130 -6.76 -5.20 -1.25
N THR A 131 -7.01 -5.48 -2.53
CA THR A 131 -6.75 -6.81 -3.11
C THR A 131 -5.25 -7.05 -3.18
N GLY A 132 -4.50 -6.11 -3.76
CA GLY A 132 -3.04 -6.17 -3.80
C GLY A 132 -2.42 -6.22 -2.41
N PHE A 133 -3.00 -5.50 -1.44
CA PHE A 133 -2.54 -5.53 -0.05
C PHE A 133 -2.63 -6.95 0.55
N HIS A 134 -3.79 -7.60 0.44
CA HIS A 134 -3.97 -8.95 1.01
C HIS A 134 -3.15 -10.02 0.29
N THR A 135 -2.96 -9.91 -1.03
CA THR A 135 -2.08 -10.84 -1.77
C THR A 135 -0.65 -10.80 -1.25
N VAL A 136 -0.12 -9.60 -1.00
CA VAL A 136 1.24 -9.44 -0.45
C VAL A 136 1.31 -9.90 1.00
N LEU A 137 0.28 -9.61 1.79
CA LEU A 137 0.20 -10.03 3.18
C LEU A 137 0.15 -11.56 3.32
N GLU A 138 -0.59 -12.25 2.46
CA GLU A 138 -0.68 -13.71 2.43
C GLU A 138 0.71 -14.35 2.22
N GLY A 139 1.49 -13.86 1.25
CA GLY A 139 2.85 -14.33 1.02
C GLY A 139 3.78 -14.10 2.22
N LEU A 140 3.64 -12.97 2.93
CA LEU A 140 4.40 -12.70 4.15
C LEU A 140 3.99 -13.62 5.31
N VAL A 141 2.70 -13.91 5.45
CA VAL A 141 2.17 -14.83 6.47
C VAL A 141 2.68 -16.25 6.25
N GLU A 142 2.67 -16.72 5.00
CA GLU A 142 3.24 -18.02 4.66
C GLU A 142 4.73 -18.09 5.04
N GLU A 143 5.51 -17.07 4.68
CA GLU A 143 6.93 -17.01 5.04
C GLU A 143 7.19 -16.98 6.54
N ALA A 144 6.42 -16.19 7.28
CA ALA A 144 6.56 -16.08 8.73
C ALA A 144 6.18 -17.40 9.42
N SER A 145 5.09 -18.04 8.96
CA SER A 145 4.64 -19.34 9.44
C SER A 145 5.69 -20.44 9.22
N LEU A 146 6.33 -20.48 8.04
CA LEU A 146 7.43 -21.40 7.75
C LEU A 146 8.65 -21.20 8.66
N LYS A 147 8.86 -19.97 9.16
CA LYS A 147 9.92 -19.62 10.11
C LYS A 147 9.50 -19.74 11.57
N GLY A 148 8.25 -20.13 11.84
CA GLY A 148 7.67 -20.22 13.19
C GLY A 148 7.53 -18.86 13.89
N LYS A 149 7.44 -17.77 13.13
CA LYS A 149 7.28 -16.39 13.61
C LYS A 149 5.92 -15.81 13.18
N SER A 150 5.45 -14.79 13.87
CA SER A 150 4.29 -14.03 13.43
C SER A 150 4.72 -12.85 12.55
N VAL A 151 3.93 -12.50 11.55
CA VAL A 151 4.12 -11.28 10.74
C VAL A 151 4.05 -10.03 11.62
N GLU A 152 3.29 -10.11 12.72
CA GLU A 152 3.13 -9.02 13.68
C GLU A 152 4.34 -8.83 14.62
N ASP A 153 5.35 -9.71 14.55
CA ASP A 153 6.58 -9.57 15.33
C ASP A 153 7.44 -8.39 14.81
N ASP A 154 7.33 -8.07 13.51
CA ASP A 154 8.07 -6.98 12.87
C ASP A 154 7.30 -5.64 13.02
N PRO A 155 7.85 -4.63 13.71
CA PRO A 155 7.16 -3.36 13.94
C PRO A 155 6.78 -2.61 12.66
N TYR A 156 7.56 -2.78 11.59
CA TYR A 156 7.35 -2.12 10.29
C TYR A 156 6.18 -2.70 9.50
N ILE A 157 5.87 -3.99 9.69
CA ILE A 157 4.76 -4.67 8.99
C ILE A 157 3.50 -4.62 9.86
N LYS A 158 3.67 -4.70 11.18
CA LYS A 158 2.58 -4.53 12.15
C LYS A 158 1.82 -3.22 11.94
N TYR A 159 2.52 -2.11 11.72
CA TYR A 159 1.88 -0.79 11.57
C TYR A 159 0.89 -0.74 10.38
N PRO A 160 1.28 -1.08 9.13
CA PRO A 160 0.32 -1.17 8.02
C PRO A 160 -0.84 -2.13 8.26
N VAL A 161 -0.60 -3.27 8.94
CA VAL A 161 -1.63 -4.28 9.23
C VAL A 161 -2.65 -3.80 10.27
N GLU A 162 -2.21 -3.15 11.35
CA GLU A 162 -3.13 -2.57 12.35
C GLU A 162 -3.96 -1.42 11.76
N LEU A 163 -3.35 -0.63 10.88
CA LEU A 163 -4.01 0.47 10.18
C LEU A 163 -5.09 -0.05 9.24
N GLU A 164 -4.76 -1.07 8.44
CA GLU A 164 -5.68 -1.73 7.52
C GLU A 164 -6.84 -2.40 8.27
N ARG A 165 -6.56 -3.13 9.36
CA ARG A 165 -7.58 -3.72 10.22
C ARG A 165 -8.53 -2.66 10.77
N SER A 166 -7.99 -1.54 11.24
CA SER A 166 -8.80 -0.43 11.76
C SER A 166 -9.65 0.23 10.66
N LEU A 167 -9.14 0.28 9.42
CA LEU A 167 -9.87 0.76 8.26
C LEU A 167 -11.01 -0.18 7.87
N MET A 168 -10.76 -1.49 7.84
CA MET A 168 -11.77 -2.53 7.60
C MET A 168 -12.86 -2.56 8.68
N GLU A 169 -12.49 -2.39 9.94
CA GLU A 169 -13.43 -2.24 11.06
C GLU A 169 -14.28 -0.96 10.95
N GLY A 170 -13.90 -0.01 10.09
CA GLY A 170 -14.51 1.32 10.02
C GLY A 170 -14.17 2.20 11.24
N SER A 171 -13.14 1.84 12.02
CA SER A 171 -12.73 2.56 13.21
C SER A 171 -11.76 3.70 12.86
N TYR A 172 -12.28 4.70 12.16
CA TYR A 172 -11.50 5.83 11.65
C TYR A 172 -10.83 6.67 12.75
N ASP A 173 -11.38 6.71 13.96
CA ASP A 173 -10.77 7.37 15.13
C ASP A 173 -9.42 6.76 15.52
N LYS A 174 -9.27 5.43 15.40
CA LYS A 174 -8.01 4.73 15.69
C LYS A 174 -6.98 5.07 14.62
N VAL A 175 -7.37 4.98 13.35
CA VAL A 175 -6.54 5.31 12.19
C VAL A 175 -6.04 6.75 12.26
N TRP A 176 -6.93 7.70 12.55
CA TRP A 176 -6.57 9.11 12.72
C TRP A 176 -5.55 9.31 13.85
N ARG A 177 -5.73 8.64 14.98
CA ARG A 177 -4.82 8.71 16.12
C ARG A 177 -3.46 8.10 15.78
N GLU A 178 -3.43 6.97 15.10
CA GLU A 178 -2.19 6.30 14.68
C GLU A 178 -1.43 7.09 13.62
N THR A 179 -2.15 7.83 12.79
CA THR A 179 -1.58 8.68 11.74
C THR A 179 -1.02 9.99 12.32
N LYS A 180 -1.64 10.52 13.38
CA LYS A 180 -1.23 11.77 14.04
C LYS A 180 -0.23 11.57 15.19
N SER A 181 -0.18 10.37 15.77
CA SER A 181 0.73 10.07 16.88
C SER A 181 2.14 9.76 16.37
N GLU A 182 3.13 10.08 17.20
CA GLU A 182 4.57 9.73 17.11
C GLU A 182 4.84 8.20 17.10
N ARG A 183 3.82 7.37 16.81
CA ARG A 183 3.91 5.91 16.70
C ARG A 183 4.40 5.43 15.33
N VAL A 184 4.69 6.36 14.42
CA VAL A 184 5.21 6.04 13.10
C VAL A 184 6.62 5.45 13.25
N PRO A 185 6.86 4.19 12.84
CA PRO A 185 8.16 3.51 13.05
C PRO A 185 9.35 4.16 12.31
N SER A 186 9.09 5.03 11.33
CA SER A 186 10.13 5.71 10.54
C SER A 186 9.60 6.97 9.87
N GLU A 187 10.43 8.02 9.73
CA GLU A 187 10.05 9.29 9.06
C GLU A 187 9.43 9.07 7.66
N ASP A 188 9.91 8.07 6.92
CA ASP A 188 9.45 7.77 5.56
C ASP A 188 7.97 7.33 5.52
N PHE A 189 7.45 6.74 6.61
CA PHE A 189 6.04 6.34 6.74
C PHE A 189 5.13 7.57 6.95
N GLY A 190 5.68 8.64 7.53
CA GLY A 190 4.97 9.91 7.74
C GLY A 190 4.70 10.68 6.44
N LEU A 191 5.32 10.31 5.32
CA LEU A 191 4.97 10.88 4.01
C LEU A 191 3.62 10.37 3.50
N PHE A 192 3.25 9.14 3.87
CA PHE A 192 2.00 8.51 3.47
C PHE A 192 0.81 8.95 4.31
N SER A 193 1.02 9.47 5.52
CA SER A 193 -0.04 9.92 6.43
C SER A 193 -0.98 10.94 5.78
N ASN A 194 -0.42 11.94 5.10
CA ASN A 194 -1.19 12.98 4.44
C ASN A 194 -2.05 12.43 3.30
N VAL A 195 -1.51 11.49 2.52
CA VAL A 195 -2.21 10.85 1.39
C VAL A 195 -3.34 9.96 1.93
N LEU A 196 -3.03 9.09 2.90
CA LEU A 196 -4.03 8.21 3.52
C LEU A 196 -5.18 9.00 4.14
N VAL A 197 -4.89 10.09 4.84
CA VAL A 197 -5.92 10.97 5.42
C VAL A 197 -6.87 11.50 4.35
N GLY A 198 -6.36 11.85 3.16
CA GLY A 198 -7.18 12.27 2.03
C GLY A 198 -8.10 11.15 1.52
N THR A 199 -7.55 9.96 1.35
CA THR A 199 -8.31 8.76 0.92
C THR A 199 -9.37 8.37 1.95
N ILE A 200 -9.01 8.32 3.23
CA ILE A 200 -9.93 8.00 4.33
C ILE A 200 -11.08 9.00 4.42
N ARG A 201 -10.80 10.31 4.30
CA ARG A 201 -11.86 11.33 4.28
C ARG A 201 -12.81 11.15 3.12
N SER A 202 -12.31 10.69 1.98
CA SER A 202 -13.13 10.39 0.80
C SER A 202 -14.02 9.18 1.03
N GLU A 203 -13.50 8.09 1.59
CA GLU A 203 -14.29 6.91 1.96
C GLU A 203 -15.36 7.24 3.02
N ILE A 204 -15.00 7.99 4.07
CA ILE A 204 -15.94 8.44 5.09
C ILE A 204 -17.05 9.29 4.48
N ALA A 205 -16.71 10.15 3.52
CA ALA A 205 -17.68 10.98 2.80
C ALA A 205 -18.65 10.11 1.97
N ASP A 206 -18.14 9.15 1.21
CA ASP A 206 -18.94 8.24 0.38
C ASP A 206 -19.86 7.34 1.23
N CYS A 207 -19.40 6.92 2.41
CA CYS A 207 -20.24 6.23 3.40
C CYS A 207 -21.31 7.17 3.98
N SER A 208 -20.95 8.42 4.30
CA SER A 208 -21.87 9.40 4.89
C SER A 208 -23.00 9.79 3.94
N GLU A 209 -22.71 9.89 2.64
CA GLU A 209 -23.70 10.12 1.57
C GLU A 209 -24.78 9.03 1.53
N LYS A 210 -24.40 7.78 1.82
CA LYS A 210 -25.32 6.62 1.83
C LYS A 210 -26.02 6.43 3.17
N ALA A 211 -25.35 6.76 4.26
CA ALA A 211 -25.85 6.50 5.61
C ALA A 211 -26.85 7.56 6.10
N TYR A 212 -26.72 8.81 5.63
CA TYR A 212 -27.51 9.93 6.14
C TYR A 212 -28.15 10.74 5.01
N PRO A 213 -29.40 11.21 5.18
CA PRO A 213 -30.02 12.15 4.24
C PRO A 213 -29.53 13.59 4.42
N SER A 214 -29.12 13.96 5.64
CA SER A 214 -28.52 15.28 5.92
C SER A 214 -27.65 15.23 7.18
N LEU A 215 -26.66 16.13 7.27
CA LEU A 215 -25.72 16.21 8.39
C LEU A 215 -25.43 17.67 8.79
N PRO A 216 -25.50 18.03 10.09
CA PRO A 216 -25.05 19.35 10.55
C PRO A 216 -23.55 19.58 10.29
N ILE A 217 -23.15 20.83 9.98
CA ILE A 217 -21.74 21.18 9.72
C ILE A 217 -20.84 20.86 10.93
N SER A 218 -21.34 21.07 12.16
CA SER A 218 -20.63 20.74 13.40
C SER A 218 -20.30 19.25 13.52
N ASN A 219 -21.22 18.39 13.09
CA ASN A 219 -21.05 16.93 13.16
C ASN A 219 -20.13 16.46 12.03
N ALA A 220 -20.31 17.02 10.83
CA ALA A 220 -19.44 16.77 9.68
C ALA A 220 -17.98 17.14 9.99
N LYS A 221 -17.75 18.24 10.71
CA LYS A 221 -16.42 18.66 11.16
C LYS A 221 -15.73 17.57 12.00
N ASN A 222 -16.43 17.05 13.01
CA ASN A 222 -15.88 16.02 13.90
C ASN A 222 -15.66 14.70 13.16
N LEU A 223 -16.60 14.33 12.29
CA LEU A 223 -16.59 13.08 11.55
C LEU A 223 -15.49 13.02 10.47
N LEU A 224 -15.21 14.14 9.79
CA LEU A 224 -14.16 14.24 8.77
C LEU A 224 -12.80 14.69 9.33
N PHE A 225 -12.71 14.91 10.64
CA PHE A 225 -11.52 15.44 11.33
C PHE A 225 -10.97 16.72 10.66
N LEU A 226 -11.86 17.67 10.38
CA LEU A 226 -11.52 18.97 9.80
C LEU A 226 -11.32 20.02 10.90
N GLU A 227 -10.35 20.92 10.70
CA GLU A 227 -9.97 21.90 11.71
C GLU A 227 -10.97 23.07 11.81
N SER A 228 -11.58 23.44 10.69
CA SER A 228 -12.49 24.58 10.55
C SER A 228 -13.79 24.21 9.86
N GLU A 229 -14.88 24.89 10.22
CA GLU A 229 -16.17 24.79 9.54
C GLU A 229 -16.09 25.30 8.09
N GLY A 230 -15.19 26.26 7.81
CA GLY A 230 -14.94 26.73 6.44
C GLY A 230 -14.41 25.61 5.53
N ALA A 231 -13.53 24.75 6.05
CA ALA A 231 -12.99 23.62 5.29
C ALA A 231 -14.07 22.56 4.99
N VAL A 232 -15.08 22.42 5.87
CA VAL A 232 -16.24 21.54 5.62
C VAL A 232 -17.06 22.06 4.45
N ILE A 233 -17.23 23.38 4.35
CA ILE A 233 -17.98 24.01 3.26
C ILE A 233 -17.24 23.82 1.93
N GLU A 234 -15.93 24.05 1.88
CA GLU A 234 -15.11 23.81 0.69
C GLU A 234 -15.17 22.35 0.24
N PHE A 235 -15.02 21.41 1.19
CA PHE A 235 -15.10 19.98 0.90
C PHE A 235 -16.48 19.57 0.37
N ALA A 236 -17.55 20.11 0.97
CA ALA A 236 -18.91 19.88 0.53
C ALA A 236 -19.18 20.45 -0.87
N GLN A 237 -18.61 21.62 -1.21
CA GLN A 237 -18.70 22.20 -2.56
C GLN A 237 -17.96 21.35 -3.59
N GLN A 238 -16.77 20.84 -3.28
CA GLN A 238 -16.01 19.94 -4.17
C GLN A 238 -16.79 18.67 -4.51
N ARG A 239 -17.53 18.14 -3.53
CA ARG A 239 -18.39 16.95 -3.69
C ARG A 239 -19.78 17.25 -4.25
N GLY A 240 -20.14 18.52 -4.42
CA GLY A 240 -21.45 18.93 -4.93
C GLY A 240 -22.61 18.78 -3.94
N TRP A 241 -22.33 18.75 -2.62
CA TRP A 241 -23.37 18.69 -1.60
C TRP A 241 -24.08 20.03 -1.43
N VAL A 242 -25.38 19.97 -1.15
CA VAL A 242 -26.20 21.19 -1.01
C VAL A 242 -26.19 21.65 0.44
N LEU A 243 -25.70 22.86 0.69
CA LEU A 243 -25.79 23.48 2.02
C LEU A 243 -27.07 24.30 2.15
N ARG A 244 -27.87 24.02 3.19
CA ARG A 244 -29.03 24.83 3.60
C ARG A 244 -29.03 24.96 5.12
N ASP A 245 -29.18 26.18 5.61
CA ASP A 245 -29.41 26.47 7.04
C ASP A 245 -28.41 25.79 8.01
N GLY A 246 -27.12 25.77 7.63
CA GLY A 246 -26.07 25.15 8.47
C GLY A 246 -26.07 23.61 8.46
N ARG A 247 -26.78 22.99 7.51
CA ARG A 247 -26.81 21.55 7.26
C ARG A 247 -26.40 21.22 5.84
N ILE A 248 -25.71 20.11 5.70
CA ILE A 248 -25.32 19.47 4.45
C ILE A 248 -26.43 18.50 4.07
N TYR A 249 -26.96 18.62 2.87
CA TYR A 249 -27.88 17.68 2.26
C TYR A 249 -27.13 16.90 1.19
N PHE A 250 -27.10 15.58 1.36
CA PHE A 250 -26.49 14.69 0.39
C PHE A 250 -27.45 14.47 -0.79
N PRO A 251 -26.95 14.36 -2.02
CA PRO A 251 -27.77 14.07 -3.17
C PRO A 251 -28.31 12.64 -3.07
N VAL A 252 -29.49 12.49 -2.48
CA VAL A 252 -30.20 11.22 -2.45
C VAL A 252 -30.70 10.95 -3.87
N GLU A 253 -30.21 9.90 -4.54
CA GLU A 253 -30.96 9.33 -5.64
C GLU A 253 -32.32 8.90 -5.08
N PRO A 254 -33.45 9.42 -5.59
CA PRO A 254 -34.74 9.13 -4.99
C PRO A 254 -34.98 7.61 -5.01
N GLU A 255 -35.05 7.00 -3.83
CA GLU A 255 -35.32 5.56 -3.60
C GLU A 255 -36.57 5.08 -4.36
N ALA A 256 -37.52 5.97 -4.63
CA ALA A 256 -38.71 5.72 -5.44
C ALA A 256 -38.37 5.25 -6.88
N THR A 257 -37.29 5.76 -7.47
CA THR A 257 -36.91 5.41 -8.85
C THR A 257 -36.15 4.08 -8.95
N ARG A 258 -35.41 3.69 -7.90
CA ARG A 258 -34.71 2.39 -7.86
C ARG A 258 -35.68 1.26 -7.58
N SER A 259 -36.57 1.44 -6.59
CA SER A 259 -37.59 0.45 -6.25
C SER A 259 -38.50 0.10 -7.44
N GLU A 260 -39.02 1.08 -8.19
CA GLU A 260 -39.86 0.78 -9.36
C GLU A 260 -39.10 0.04 -10.47
N LYS A 261 -37.86 0.45 -10.75
CA LYS A 261 -37.04 -0.18 -11.81
C LYS A 261 -36.58 -1.59 -11.42
N ASP A 262 -36.18 -1.78 -10.17
CA ASP A 262 -35.76 -3.07 -9.64
C ASP A 262 -36.94 -4.04 -9.50
N ILE A 263 -38.13 -3.55 -9.11
CA ILE A 263 -39.36 -4.36 -9.09
C ILE A 263 -39.75 -4.79 -10.52
N LEU A 264 -39.63 -3.90 -11.51
CA LEU A 264 -39.89 -4.22 -12.91
C LEU A 264 -38.88 -5.24 -13.48
N MET A 265 -37.59 -5.09 -13.15
CA MET A 265 -36.54 -6.04 -13.57
C MET A 265 -36.67 -7.41 -12.88
N ALA A 266 -37.00 -7.41 -11.58
CA ALA A 266 -37.24 -8.62 -10.81
C ALA A 266 -38.51 -9.34 -11.28
N SER A 267 -39.56 -8.61 -11.66
CA SER A 267 -40.78 -9.21 -12.20
C SER A 267 -40.54 -9.96 -13.51
N GLY A 268 -39.72 -9.41 -14.41
CA GLY A 268 -39.37 -10.07 -15.68
C GLY A 268 -38.62 -11.39 -15.49
N THR A 269 -37.62 -11.40 -14.61
CA THR A 269 -36.83 -12.59 -14.31
C THR A 269 -37.64 -13.65 -13.56
N VAL A 270 -38.54 -13.25 -12.65
CA VAL A 270 -39.46 -14.19 -11.98
C VAL A 270 -40.41 -14.85 -12.97
N ILE A 271 -40.96 -14.09 -13.93
CA ILE A 271 -41.85 -14.62 -14.98
C ILE A 271 -41.08 -15.58 -15.90
N GLU A 272 -39.87 -15.23 -16.32
CA GLU A 272 -39.03 -16.08 -17.16
C GLU A 272 -38.68 -17.40 -16.46
N ASN A 273 -38.30 -17.33 -15.18
CA ASN A 273 -38.01 -18.52 -14.38
C ASN A 273 -39.26 -19.38 -14.18
N THR A 274 -40.44 -18.78 -13.90
CA THR A 274 -41.69 -19.56 -13.75
C THR A 274 -42.14 -20.21 -15.06
N ILE A 275 -41.98 -19.55 -16.20
CA ILE A 275 -42.22 -20.15 -17.52
C ILE A 275 -41.21 -21.26 -17.82
N GLY A 276 -39.93 -21.07 -17.45
CA GLY A 276 -38.89 -22.09 -17.57
C GLY A 276 -39.21 -23.34 -16.77
N TYR A 277 -39.57 -23.18 -15.48
CA TYR A 277 -39.99 -24.29 -14.62
C TYR A 277 -41.25 -24.98 -15.13
N ALA A 278 -42.25 -24.22 -15.60
CA ALA A 278 -43.45 -24.80 -16.18
C ALA A 278 -43.16 -25.62 -17.44
N ARG A 279 -42.26 -25.13 -18.31
CA ARG A 279 -41.83 -25.83 -19.53
C ARG A 279 -41.06 -27.11 -19.22
N GLU A 280 -40.20 -27.11 -18.21
CA GLU A 280 -39.50 -28.32 -17.76
C GLU A 280 -40.46 -29.36 -17.17
N LEU A 281 -41.52 -28.93 -16.47
CA LEU A 281 -42.55 -29.83 -15.92
C LEU A 281 -43.50 -30.39 -16.99
N GLU A 282 -43.82 -29.63 -18.04
CA GLU A 282 -44.65 -30.12 -19.16
C GLU A 282 -43.89 -30.99 -20.16
N THR A 283 -42.56 -30.93 -20.16
CA THR A 283 -41.73 -31.80 -20.98
C THR A 283 -41.68 -33.19 -20.32
N ILE A 284 -42.45 -34.14 -20.86
CA ILE A 284 -42.37 -35.54 -20.44
C ILE A 284 -40.97 -36.06 -20.79
N VAL A 285 -40.20 -36.46 -19.76
CA VAL A 285 -38.97 -37.25 -19.91
C VAL A 285 -39.32 -38.71 -20.18
#